data_AF-A0A1M5XBX9-F1
#
_entry.id   AF-A0A1M5XBX9-F1
#
_cell.length_a   1.000
_cell.length_b   1.000
_cell.length_c   1.000
_cell.angle_alpha   90.00
_cell.angle_beta   90.00
_cell.angle_gamma   90.00
#
_symmetry.space_group_name_H-M   'P 1'
#
loop_
_entity.id
_entity.type
_entity.pdbx_description
1 polymer ?
#
loop_
_entity_poly.entity_id
_entity_poly.type
_entity_poly.pdbx_seq_one_letter_code
_entity_poly.pdbx_strand_id
1 'polypeptide(L)'
;MGLGQKSGVRLRLVEERTGEVPAMPELSQETEQGRAVASFGVAEVTGPSMVPTLYHGDQLVVQYGARVRAGDVVVLRHPFQQDLLVVKRAVERRDGGWWVLGDNAYAGGDSTDYGTVPDELILGKVRLRYRPLKSGRRSPLALVRWALSAARPVTAVRSASKRLRAR
;
A
#
# COMPACT_ATOMS: atom_id res chain seq x y z
N MET A 1 11.18 11.53 26.50
CA MET A 1 11.43 11.95 25.11
C MET A 1 11.93 10.74 24.32
N GLY A 2 11.03 9.98 23.70
CA GLY A 2 11.38 8.84 22.86
C GLY A 2 11.36 9.27 21.39
N LEU A 3 12.51 9.26 20.72
CA LEU A 3 12.59 9.47 19.29
C LEU A 3 11.86 8.32 18.59
N GLY A 4 10.61 8.57 18.20
CA GLY A 4 9.80 7.63 17.44
C GLY A 4 10.57 7.22 16.19
N GLN A 5 10.86 5.92 16.09
CA GLN A 5 11.58 5.32 14.98
C GLN A 5 10.71 5.47 13.72
N LYS A 6 10.98 6.51 12.91
CA LYS A 6 10.18 6.85 11.74
C LYS A 6 10.28 5.72 10.72
N SER A 7 9.14 5.09 10.42
CA SER A 7 9.02 3.99 9.46
C SER A 7 8.83 4.57 8.06
N GLY A 8 9.80 4.36 7.17
CA GLY A 8 9.73 4.78 5.78
C GLY A 8 9.40 3.64 4.82
N VAL A 9 9.18 3.96 3.57
CA VAL A 9 9.02 2.97 2.49
C VAL A 9 9.97 3.35 1.38
N ARG A 10 10.78 2.39 0.92
CA ARG A 10 11.63 2.58 -0.25
C ARG A 10 10.89 2.04 -1.48
N LEU A 11 10.51 2.92 -2.40
CA LEU A 11 9.96 2.51 -3.69
C LEU A 11 11.09 2.13 -4.63
N ARG A 12 10.94 1.01 -5.35
CA ARG A 12 11.67 0.75 -6.58
C ARG A 12 10.66 0.81 -7.73
N LEU A 13 10.76 1.84 -8.55
CA LEU A 13 10.01 1.93 -9.79
C LEU A 13 10.62 0.92 -10.77
N VAL A 14 9.83 -0.03 -11.26
CA VAL A 14 10.21 -0.86 -12.41
C VAL A 14 9.77 -0.08 -13.64
N GLU A 15 10.72 0.62 -14.28
CA GLU A 15 10.52 1.29 -15.56
C GLU A 15 10.68 0.24 -16.67
N GLU A 16 9.58 -0.24 -17.23
CA GLU A 16 9.63 -0.99 -18.50
C GLU A 16 9.84 0.01 -19.63
N ARG A 17 11.05 0.02 -20.21
CA ARG A 17 11.36 0.68 -21.48
C ARG A 17 11.26 -0.31 -22.62
N THR A 18 10.46 0.02 -23.63
CA THR A 18 10.63 -0.26 -25.08
C THR A 18 9.57 0.64 -25.74
N GLY A 19 9.86 1.69 -26.50
CA GLY A 19 10.72 1.75 -27.68
C GLY A 19 9.80 2.01 -28.89
N GLU A 20 10.06 3.12 -29.61
CA GLU A 20 9.57 3.45 -30.97
C GLU A 20 8.36 4.42 -31.11
N VAL A 21 8.61 5.51 -31.85
CA VAL A 21 7.65 6.51 -32.35
C VAL A 21 7.40 6.20 -33.83
N PRO A 22 6.17 6.31 -34.36
CA PRO A 22 5.94 7.42 -35.28
C PRO A 22 4.50 8.00 -35.30
N ALA A 23 4.45 9.26 -35.73
CA ALA A 23 3.38 9.95 -36.46
C ALA A 23 2.00 10.19 -35.80
N MET A 24 1.71 11.48 -35.65
CA MET A 24 0.36 12.05 -35.53
C MET A 24 -0.46 11.79 -36.80
N PRO A 25 -1.78 11.64 -36.65
CA PRO A 25 -2.67 12.66 -37.18
C PRO A 25 -3.54 13.26 -36.07
N GLU A 26 -3.74 14.58 -36.15
CA GLU A 26 -4.84 15.24 -35.46
C GLU A 26 -6.17 14.61 -35.88
N LEU A 27 -7.03 14.30 -34.91
CA LEU A 27 -8.46 14.62 -34.92
C LEU A 27 -9.15 14.01 -33.69
N SER A 28 -10.21 14.70 -33.25
CA SER A 28 -11.22 14.28 -32.27
C SER A 28 -10.83 14.30 -30.79
N GLN A 29 -10.96 15.48 -30.20
CA GLN A 29 -11.25 15.67 -28.78
C GLN A 29 -12.66 15.11 -28.48
N GLU A 30 -12.78 13.83 -28.16
CA GLU A 30 -14.05 13.28 -27.65
C GLU A 30 -13.80 12.13 -26.66
N THR A 31 -13.95 12.48 -25.38
CA THR A 31 -14.59 11.62 -24.36
C THR A 31 -13.97 10.25 -24.10
N GLU A 32 -12.71 10.21 -23.69
CA GLU A 32 -12.21 9.12 -22.85
C GLU A 32 -11.93 9.68 -21.45
N GLN A 33 -12.93 9.66 -20.56
CA GLN A 33 -12.64 9.53 -19.13
C GLN A 33 -11.87 8.23 -18.96
N GLY A 34 -10.54 8.34 -19.09
CA GLY A 34 -9.62 7.23 -19.11
C GLY A 34 -9.89 6.32 -17.93
N ARG A 35 -10.22 5.06 -18.21
CA ARG A 35 -9.95 3.99 -17.27
C ARG A 35 -8.47 4.10 -16.93
N ALA A 36 -8.15 4.71 -15.80
CA ALA A 36 -6.80 4.73 -15.28
C ALA A 36 -6.35 3.27 -15.20
N VAL A 37 -5.51 2.85 -16.14
CA VAL A 37 -4.89 1.53 -16.14
C VAL A 37 -4.11 1.50 -14.83
N ALA A 38 -4.54 0.64 -13.91
CA ALA A 38 -3.94 0.62 -12.59
C ALA A 38 -2.46 0.28 -12.72
N SER A 39 -1.60 1.25 -12.43
CA SER A 39 -0.15 1.03 -12.44
C SER A 39 0.24 0.26 -11.18
N PHE A 40 1.13 -0.71 -11.34
CA PHE A 40 1.66 -1.49 -10.24
C PHE A 40 3.09 -1.04 -9.92
N GLY A 41 3.47 -1.11 -8.64
CA GLY A 41 4.84 -0.88 -8.20
C GLY A 41 5.23 -1.76 -7.03
N VAL A 42 6.53 -1.81 -6.76
CA VAL A 42 7.11 -2.56 -5.65
C VAL A 42 7.64 -1.63 -4.58
N ALA A 43 7.36 -1.98 -3.33
CA ALA A 43 7.75 -1.19 -2.17
C ALA A 43 8.31 -2.08 -1.06
N GLU A 44 9.41 -1.67 -0.44
CA GLU A 44 9.98 -2.38 0.71
C GLU A 44 9.52 -1.74 2.03
N VAL A 45 9.01 -2.57 2.93
CA VAL A 45 8.55 -2.14 4.26
C VAL A 45 9.75 -1.84 5.15
N THR A 46 9.84 -0.61 5.66
CA THR A 46 10.81 -0.24 6.70
C THR A 46 10.11 0.12 7.99
N GLY A 47 10.43 -0.62 9.05
CA GLY A 47 10.04 -0.30 10.43
C GLY A 47 8.82 -1.10 10.93
N PRO A 48 8.39 -0.89 12.19
CA PRO A 48 7.52 -1.83 12.88
C PRO A 48 6.03 -1.45 12.89
N SER A 49 5.61 -0.38 12.20
CA SER A 49 4.27 0.21 12.37
C SER A 49 3.11 -0.66 11.91
N MET A 50 3.37 -1.63 11.06
CA MET A 50 2.37 -2.54 10.51
C MET A 50 2.50 -3.97 11.05
N VAL A 51 3.35 -4.21 12.05
CA VAL A 51 3.44 -5.52 12.72
C VAL A 51 2.11 -5.82 13.44
N PRO A 52 1.53 -7.03 13.35
CA PRO A 52 2.06 -8.26 12.73
C PRO A 52 1.69 -8.47 11.25
N THR A 53 0.96 -7.53 10.64
CA THR A 53 0.54 -7.64 9.23
C THR A 53 1.67 -7.45 8.24
N LEU A 54 2.68 -6.64 8.54
CA LEU A 54 3.87 -6.46 7.72
C LEU A 54 5.08 -6.36 8.64
N TYR A 55 6.16 -7.02 8.23
CA TYR A 55 7.44 -6.98 8.93
C TYR A 55 8.46 -6.19 8.09
N HIS A 56 9.45 -5.63 8.76
CA HIS A 56 10.58 -4.99 8.11
C HIS A 56 11.21 -5.95 7.08
N GLY A 57 11.48 -5.44 5.87
CA GLY A 57 12.02 -6.21 4.74
C GLY A 57 10.98 -7.00 3.93
N ASP A 58 9.70 -6.99 4.31
CA ASP A 58 8.64 -7.47 3.43
C ASP A 58 8.59 -6.59 2.16
N GLN A 59 8.41 -7.21 1.00
CA GLN A 59 8.20 -6.53 -0.27
C GLN A 59 6.70 -6.52 -0.59
N LEU A 60 6.20 -5.38 -1.07
CA LEU A 60 4.79 -5.14 -1.31
C LEU A 60 4.55 -4.91 -2.80
N VAL A 61 3.48 -5.50 -3.31
CA VAL A 61 2.91 -5.11 -4.61
C VAL A 61 1.82 -4.10 -4.35
N VAL A 62 2.04 -2.87 -4.82
CA VAL A 62 1.14 -1.74 -4.66
C VAL A 62 0.41 -1.51 -5.97
N GLN A 63 -0.90 -1.36 -5.92
CA GLN A 63 -1.73 -0.91 -7.03
C GLN A 63 -2.05 0.57 -6.84
N TYR A 64 -1.44 1.42 -7.67
CA TYR A 64 -1.67 2.86 -7.65
C TYR A 64 -3.01 3.22 -8.28
N GLY A 65 -3.63 4.30 -7.78
CA GLY A 65 -4.95 4.77 -8.26
C GLY A 65 -6.11 3.82 -7.96
N ALA A 66 -5.88 2.75 -7.18
CA ALA A 66 -6.92 1.81 -6.81
C ALA A 66 -7.92 2.43 -5.83
N ARG A 67 -9.21 2.09 -5.97
CA ARG A 67 -10.25 2.50 -5.02
C ARG A 67 -10.00 1.86 -3.65
N VAL A 68 -9.73 2.69 -2.66
CA VAL A 68 -9.50 2.30 -1.26
C VAL A 68 -10.81 2.03 -0.52
N ARG A 69 -10.80 1.02 0.35
CA ARG A 69 -11.89 0.67 1.26
C ARG A 69 -11.38 0.55 2.69
N ALA A 70 -12.29 0.69 3.66
CA ALA A 70 -12.00 0.38 5.05
C ALA A 70 -11.44 -1.06 5.19
N GLY A 71 -10.39 -1.19 5.98
CA GLY A 71 -9.60 -2.40 6.16
C GLY A 71 -8.42 -2.56 5.20
N ASP A 72 -8.34 -1.78 4.12
CA ASP A 72 -7.24 -1.87 3.17
C ASP A 72 -5.91 -1.36 3.76
N VAL A 73 -4.82 -1.99 3.37
CA VAL A 73 -3.48 -1.46 3.64
C VAL A 73 -3.09 -0.56 2.46
N VAL A 74 -2.70 0.67 2.77
CA VAL A 74 -2.44 1.73 1.79
C VAL A 74 -1.04 2.28 1.94
N VAL A 75 -0.48 2.73 0.81
CA VAL A 75 0.74 3.53 0.77
C VAL A 75 0.32 4.98 0.60
N LEU A 76 0.83 5.87 1.45
CA LEU A 76 0.51 7.29 1.44
C LEU A 76 1.75 8.15 1.66
N ARG A 77 1.69 9.39 1.17
CA ARG A 77 2.64 10.45 1.49
C ARG A 77 2.32 11.01 2.87
N HIS A 78 3.34 11.16 3.71
CA HIS A 78 3.16 11.68 5.05
C HIS A 78 2.73 13.16 4.98
N PRO A 79 1.62 13.58 5.65
CA PRO A 79 1.07 14.94 5.53
C PRO A 79 2.07 16.08 5.80
N PHE A 80 2.93 15.88 6.81
CA PHE A 80 3.94 16.87 7.20
C PHE A 80 5.36 16.58 6.67
N GLN A 81 5.57 15.49 5.93
CA GLN A 81 6.89 15.06 5.42
C GLN A 81 6.70 14.48 4.02
N GLN A 82 6.62 15.34 3.01
CA GLN A 82 6.13 14.98 1.66
C GLN A 82 7.01 13.95 0.92
N ASP A 83 8.29 13.86 1.28
CA ASP A 83 9.24 12.86 0.74
C ASP A 83 9.17 11.51 1.47
N LEU A 84 8.44 11.44 2.59
CA LEU A 84 8.28 10.23 3.37
C LEU A 84 7.01 9.49 2.96
N LEU A 85 7.19 8.29 2.43
CA LEU A 85 6.10 7.35 2.20
C LEU A 85 5.96 6.42 3.39
N VAL A 86 4.70 6.20 3.80
CA VAL A 86 4.35 5.33 4.92
C VAL A 86 3.28 4.32 4.49
N VAL A 87 3.31 3.15 5.12
CA VAL A 87 2.23 2.15 4.99
C VAL A 87 1.39 2.17 6.24
N LYS A 88 0.07 2.31 6.06
CA LYS A 88 -0.91 2.28 7.15
C LYS A 88 -2.15 1.50 6.72
N ARG A 89 -3.01 1.16 7.67
CA ARG A 89 -4.33 0.59 7.40
C ARG A 89 -5.36 1.71 7.35
N ALA A 90 -6.12 1.79 6.25
CA ALA A 90 -7.30 2.64 6.15
C ALA A 90 -8.42 2.05 7.02
N VAL A 91 -8.78 2.74 8.10
CA VAL A 91 -9.77 2.22 9.06
C VAL A 91 -11.17 2.69 8.69
N GLU A 92 -11.33 3.98 8.44
CA GLU A 92 -12.61 4.57 8.11
C GLU A 92 -12.48 5.85 7.29
N ARG A 93 -13.56 6.20 6.60
CA ARG A 93 -13.68 7.45 5.86
C ARG A 93 -14.19 8.53 6.82
N ARG A 94 -13.54 9.69 6.85
CA ARG A 94 -13.97 10.88 7.61
C ARG A 94 -14.05 12.08 6.68
N ASP A 95 -14.58 13.19 7.18
CA ASP A 95 -14.61 14.44 6.42
C ASP A 95 -13.19 14.83 5.99
N GLY A 96 -13.03 15.06 4.68
CA GLY A 96 -11.76 15.45 4.07
C GLY A 96 -10.77 14.32 3.80
N GLY A 97 -11.05 13.06 4.13
CA GLY A 97 -10.05 12.01 3.89
C GLY A 97 -10.27 10.65 4.55
N TRP A 98 -9.18 9.92 4.73
CA TRP A 98 -9.13 8.64 5.41
C TRP A 98 -8.49 8.78 6.79
N TRP A 99 -9.10 8.14 7.78
CA TRP A 99 -8.47 7.87 9.06
C TRP A 99 -7.63 6.60 8.92
N VAL A 100 -6.32 6.72 9.10
CA VAL A 100 -5.37 5.62 8.90
C VAL A 100 -4.65 5.30 10.20
N LEU A 101 -4.50 4.01 10.53
CA LEU A 101 -3.83 3.56 11.73
C LEU A 101 -2.70 2.57 11.39
N GLY A 102 -1.67 2.53 12.24
CA GLY A 102 -0.75 1.40 12.25
C GLY A 102 -1.38 0.17 12.91
N ASP A 103 -1.04 -1.03 12.46
CA ASP A 103 -1.44 -2.26 13.17
C ASP A 103 -0.67 -2.43 14.49
N ASN A 104 0.51 -1.82 14.59
CA ASN A 104 1.28 -1.72 15.82
C ASN A 104 1.02 -0.37 16.50
N ALA A 105 0.11 -0.36 17.48
CA ALA A 105 -0.26 0.82 18.25
C ALA A 105 0.92 1.48 18.99
N TYR A 106 2.02 0.76 19.22
CA TYR A 106 3.20 1.29 19.93
C TYR A 106 4.18 2.04 19.01
N ALA A 107 4.00 2.00 17.69
CA ALA A 107 4.92 2.62 16.74
C ALA A 107 4.62 4.10 16.47
N GLY A 108 3.39 4.56 16.74
CA GLY A 108 2.93 5.91 16.41
C GLY A 108 2.99 6.27 14.91
N GLY A 109 2.94 7.57 14.64
CA GLY A 109 3.03 8.14 13.29
C GLY A 109 1.84 7.79 12.42
N ASP A 110 0.64 7.81 12.99
CA ASP A 110 -0.62 7.59 12.27
C ASP A 110 -1.62 8.74 12.50
N SER A 111 -2.88 8.55 12.10
CA SER A 111 -3.88 9.60 12.20
C SER A 111 -4.12 10.10 13.64
N THR A 112 -3.71 9.39 14.69
CA THR A 112 -3.75 9.96 16.06
C THR A 112 -2.86 11.20 16.20
N ASP A 113 -1.79 11.28 15.41
CA ASP A 113 -0.77 12.31 15.52
C ASP A 113 -1.00 13.45 14.53
N TYR A 114 -1.48 13.15 13.31
CA TYR A 114 -1.64 14.13 12.24
C TYR A 114 -3.07 14.28 11.70
N GLY A 115 -4.03 13.53 12.24
CA GLY A 115 -5.43 13.61 11.84
C GLY A 115 -5.74 12.88 10.53
N THR A 116 -6.84 13.28 9.90
CA THR A 116 -7.36 12.67 8.67
C THR A 116 -6.42 12.95 7.49
N VAL A 117 -6.13 11.91 6.69
CA VAL A 117 -5.27 12.00 5.50
C VAL A 117 -6.11 12.23 4.25
N PRO A 118 -5.91 13.34 3.51
CA PRO A 118 -6.58 13.60 2.23
C PRO A 118 -6.34 12.50 1.19
N ASP A 119 -7.32 12.27 0.31
CA ASP A 119 -7.25 11.23 -0.74
C ASP A 119 -6.06 11.41 -1.67
N GLU A 120 -5.68 12.65 -1.96
CA GLU A 120 -4.54 13.02 -2.79
C GLU A 120 -3.19 12.53 -2.24
N LEU A 121 -3.10 12.34 -0.91
CA LEU A 121 -1.89 11.80 -0.29
C LEU A 121 -1.86 10.26 -0.36
N ILE A 122 -2.99 9.60 -0.67
CA ILE A 122 -3.05 8.15 -0.79
C ILE A 122 -2.66 7.75 -2.20
N LEU A 123 -1.51 7.11 -2.32
CA LEU A 123 -0.94 6.72 -3.61
C LEU A 123 -1.61 5.46 -4.15
N GLY A 124 -1.88 4.49 -3.28
CA GLY A 124 -2.40 3.20 -3.72
C GLY A 124 -2.63 2.20 -2.63
N LYS A 125 -3.15 1.05 -3.04
CA LYS A 125 -3.50 -0.08 -2.18
C LYS A 125 -2.48 -1.19 -2.32
N VAL A 126 -2.04 -1.74 -1.18
CA VAL A 126 -1.23 -2.95 -1.13
C VAL A 126 -2.10 -4.17 -1.47
N ARG A 127 -1.70 -4.94 -2.49
CA ARG A 127 -2.42 -6.16 -2.92
C ARG A 127 -1.81 -7.42 -2.34
N LEU A 128 -0.48 -7.50 -2.36
CA LEU A 128 0.28 -8.68 -1.97
C LEU A 128 1.49 -8.23 -1.14
N ARG A 129 1.82 -9.01 -0.12
CA ARG A 129 3.16 -9.00 0.50
C ARG A 129 3.90 -10.26 0.09
N TYR A 130 5.20 -10.18 -0.18
CA TYR A 130 6.07 -11.33 -0.40
C TYR A 130 7.43 -11.11 0.27
N ARG A 131 8.07 -12.20 0.71
CA ARG A 131 9.42 -12.15 1.31
C ARG A 131 10.45 -12.60 0.31
N PRO A 132 11.46 -11.81 -0.06
CA PRO A 132 12.42 -12.19 -1.09
C PRO A 132 13.08 -13.54 -0.76
N LEU A 133 13.17 -14.41 -1.78
CA LEU A 133 13.80 -15.72 -1.66
C LEU A 133 15.30 -15.52 -1.38
N LYS A 134 15.83 -16.11 -0.31
CA LYS A 134 17.30 -16.20 -0.15
C LYS A 134 17.85 -17.03 -1.31
N SER A 135 18.79 -16.46 -2.06
CA SER A 135 19.50 -17.12 -3.17
C SER A 135 20.13 -18.42 -2.67
N GLY A 136 19.61 -19.56 -3.10
CA GLY A 136 20.13 -20.88 -2.70
C GLY A 136 19.11 -22.02 -2.62
N ARG A 137 17.79 -21.75 -2.67
CA ARG A 137 16.77 -22.82 -2.68
C ARG A 137 16.41 -23.21 -4.11
N ARG A 138 16.96 -24.32 -4.60
CA ARG A 138 16.72 -24.87 -5.94
C ARG A 138 15.58 -25.90 -6.02
N SER A 139 14.87 -26.19 -4.92
CA SER A 139 13.81 -27.20 -4.95
C SER A 139 12.42 -26.61 -5.23
N PRO A 140 11.64 -27.17 -6.19
CA PRO A 140 10.29 -26.72 -6.52
C PRO A 140 9.34 -26.75 -5.32
N LEU A 141 9.45 -27.76 -4.45
CA LEU A 141 8.64 -27.87 -3.24
C LEU A 141 8.98 -26.79 -2.21
N ALA A 142 10.24 -26.36 -2.10
CA ALA A 142 10.61 -25.24 -1.24
C ALA A 142 10.07 -23.91 -1.78
N LEU A 143 9.97 -23.75 -3.11
CA LEU A 143 9.34 -22.60 -3.75
C LEU A 143 7.84 -22.55 -3.48
N VAL A 144 7.12 -23.68 -3.60
CA VAL A 144 5.68 -23.75 -3.31
C VAL A 144 5.40 -23.50 -1.82
N ARG A 145 6.17 -24.12 -0.91
CA ARG A 145 6.05 -23.86 0.54
C ARG A 145 6.42 -22.42 0.91
N TRP A 146 7.38 -21.82 0.21
CA TRP A 146 7.67 -20.40 0.35
C TRP A 146 6.51 -19.56 -0.16
N ALA A 147 5.98 -19.82 -1.37
CA ALA A 147 4.88 -19.05 -1.93
C ALA A 147 3.66 -19.06 -1.01
N LEU A 148 3.30 -20.23 -0.46
CA LEU A 148 2.19 -20.38 0.48
C LEU A 148 2.41 -19.69 1.85
N SER A 149 3.66 -19.47 2.27
CA SER A 149 3.97 -18.82 3.56
C SER A 149 4.33 -17.34 3.42
N ALA A 150 4.92 -16.94 2.30
CA ALA A 150 5.47 -15.62 2.05
C ALA A 150 4.54 -14.74 1.22
N ALA A 151 3.87 -15.28 0.19
CA ALA A 151 2.94 -14.53 -0.66
C ALA A 151 1.53 -14.60 -0.05
N ARG A 152 1.23 -13.69 0.88
CA ARG A 152 -0.12 -13.58 1.44
C ARG A 152 -0.86 -12.40 0.81
N PRO A 153 -2.09 -12.58 0.33
CA PRO A 153 -2.91 -11.46 -0.07
C PRO A 153 -3.19 -10.62 1.17
N VAL A 154 -2.93 -9.32 1.06
CA VAL A 154 -3.30 -8.37 2.11
C VAL A 154 -4.76 -8.01 1.86
N THR A 155 -5.64 -8.97 2.16
CA THR A 155 -7.08 -8.73 2.05
C THR A 155 -7.50 -7.76 3.14
N ALA A 156 -8.41 -6.84 2.81
CA ALA A 156 -9.14 -6.06 3.80
C ALA A 156 -9.66 -7.04 4.86
N VAL A 157 -9.35 -6.80 6.13
CA VAL A 157 -10.13 -7.43 7.19
C VAL A 157 -11.53 -6.91 6.96
N ARG A 158 -12.43 -7.77 6.47
CA ARG A 158 -13.85 -7.42 6.38
C ARG A 158 -14.22 -7.01 7.78
N SER A 159 -14.51 -5.72 7.97
CA SER A 159 -15.17 -5.23 9.16
C SER A 159 -16.48 -6.01 9.28
N ALA A 160 -16.46 -7.07 10.08
CA ALA A 160 -17.61 -7.86 10.45
C ALA A 160 -18.38 -7.10 11.54
N SER A 161 -18.63 -5.81 11.31
CA SER A 161 -19.41 -4.95 12.20
C SER A 161 -20.61 -4.44 11.42
N LYS A 162 -21.43 -5.38 10.94
CA LYS A 162 -22.80 -5.08 10.52
C LYS A 162 -23.74 -5.95 11.34
N ARG A 163 -24.52 -5.26 12.19
CA ARG A 163 -25.70 -5.71 12.94
C ARG A 163 -25.40 -6.49 14.21
N LEU A 164 -25.48 -5.79 15.34
CA LEU A 164 -26.38 -6.11 16.46
C LEU A 164 -26.65 -4.79 17.21
N ARG A 165 -27.48 -3.93 16.60
CA ARG A 165 -28.20 -2.87 17.30
C ARG A 165 -29.69 -3.13 17.06
N ALA A 166 -30.24 -3.99 17.91
CA ALA A 166 -31.63 -4.28 18.20
C ALA A 166 -31.51 -5.24 19.41
N ARG A 167 -31.99 -4.96 20.61
CA ARG A 167 -33.11 -4.14 21.08
C ARG A 167 -32.74 -3.45 22.39
#